data_AF-A0A5C8IZG3-F1
#
_entry.id   AF-A0A5C8IZG3-F1
#
_cell.length_a   1.000
_cell.length_b   1.000
_cell.length_c   1.000
_cell.angle_alpha   90.00
_cell.angle_beta   90.00
_cell.angle_gamma   90.00
#
_symmetry.space_group_name_H-M   'P 1'
#
loop_
_entity.id
_entity.type
_entity.pdbx_description
1 polymer ?
#
loop_
_entity_poly.entity_id
_entity_poly.type
_entity_poly.pdbx_seq_one_letter_code
_entity_poly.pdbx_strand_id
1 'polypeptide(L)'
;MTPDVAPLGYPYLIGEAVMEALKADPAFAGVKLVDNPSKPEAISEGKRLLLFKDAADSLEDQNGNAMDRVFTFQVGAISRDKQSRKQAHTDYRALKRVIRDSIKDMTAKGARITGQVRETAVSYQLENLDVGGSLVLGTFTVKYRDPTF
;
A
#
# COMPACT_ATOMS: atom_id res chain seq x y z
N MET A 1 0.96 -30.13 14.03
CA MET A 1 1.33 -29.07 13.07
C MET A 1 0.69 -27.79 13.54
N THR A 2 1.45 -26.73 13.73
CA THR A 2 0.88 -25.38 13.94
C THR A 2 0.15 -24.99 12.66
N PRO A 3 -1.11 -24.52 12.73
CA PRO A 3 -1.82 -24.03 11.56
C PRO A 3 -0.99 -22.95 10.85
N ASP A 4 -0.91 -23.04 9.52
CA ASP A 4 -0.34 -21.97 8.72
C ASP A 4 -1.28 -20.76 8.78
N VAL A 5 -0.86 -19.73 9.52
CA VAL A 5 -1.63 -18.50 9.72
C VAL A 5 -1.56 -17.57 8.49
N ALA A 6 -0.67 -17.86 7.54
CA ALA A 6 -0.44 -17.05 6.35
C ALA A 6 -0.28 -17.92 5.08
N PRO A 7 -1.32 -18.69 4.68
CA PRO A 7 -1.22 -19.63 3.56
C PRO A 7 -0.98 -18.94 2.19
N LEU A 8 -1.22 -17.63 2.11
CA LEU A 8 -0.95 -16.79 0.93
C LEU A 8 0.34 -15.96 1.07
N GLY A 9 1.07 -16.16 2.18
CA GLY A 9 2.26 -15.40 2.55
C GLY A 9 1.95 -14.11 3.32
N TYR A 10 2.90 -13.69 4.14
CA TYR A 10 2.81 -12.45 4.92
C TYR A 10 2.70 -11.18 4.06
N PRO A 11 3.39 -11.03 2.91
CA PRO A 11 3.18 -9.89 2.02
C PRO A 11 1.71 -9.69 1.62
N TYR A 12 1.02 -10.79 1.30
CA TYR A 12 -0.40 -10.75 0.96
C TYR A 12 -1.25 -10.27 2.15
N LEU A 13 -1.06 -10.84 3.35
CA LEU A 13 -1.80 -10.42 4.56
C LEU A 13 -1.58 -8.95 4.89
N ILE A 14 -0.35 -8.47 4.71
CA ILE A 14 -0.01 -7.05 4.93
C ILE A 14 -0.74 -6.17 3.92
N GLY A 15 -0.72 -6.53 2.63
CA GLY A 15 -1.43 -5.80 1.59
C GLY A 15 -2.95 -5.79 1.81
N GLU A 16 -3.52 -6.93 2.18
CA GLU A 16 -4.94 -7.08 2.52
C GLU A 16 -5.32 -6.16 3.71
N ALA A 17 -4.50 -6.12 4.76
CA ALA A 17 -4.74 -5.23 5.90
C ALA A 17 -4.76 -3.75 5.48
N VAL A 18 -3.85 -3.33 4.61
CA VAL A 18 -3.85 -1.96 4.07
C VAL A 18 -5.11 -1.70 3.28
N MET A 19 -5.49 -2.61 2.38
CA MET A 19 -6.68 -2.45 1.54
C MET A 19 -7.98 -2.40 2.34
N GLU A 20 -8.13 -3.24 3.36
CA GLU A 20 -9.26 -3.22 4.29
C GLU A 20 -9.32 -1.88 5.05
N ALA A 21 -8.17 -1.40 5.56
CA ALA A 21 -8.10 -0.12 6.26
C ALA A 21 -8.49 1.05 5.33
N LEU A 22 -8.05 1.04 4.08
CA LEU A 22 -8.44 2.06 3.09
C LEU A 22 -9.93 2.00 2.74
N LYS A 23 -10.50 0.80 2.65
CA LYS A 23 -11.93 0.62 2.39
C LYS A 23 -12.79 1.07 3.57
N ALA A 24 -12.30 0.93 4.79
CA ALA A 24 -13.03 1.29 6.01
C ALA A 24 -12.94 2.80 6.35
N ASP A 25 -11.97 3.54 5.82
CA ASP A 25 -11.78 4.94 6.17
C ASP A 25 -12.86 5.87 5.54
N PRO A 26 -13.61 6.64 6.35
CA PRO A 26 -14.66 7.54 5.84
C PRO A 26 -14.17 8.62 4.87
N ALA A 27 -12.89 9.01 4.90
CA ALA A 27 -12.33 9.98 3.97
C ALA A 27 -12.35 9.50 2.51
N PHE A 28 -12.48 8.18 2.32
CA PHE A 28 -12.48 7.52 1.03
C PHE A 28 -13.84 6.98 0.60
N ALA A 29 -14.91 7.38 1.29
CA ALA A 29 -16.28 7.07 0.86
C ALA A 29 -16.51 7.56 -0.59
N GLY A 30 -16.93 6.62 -1.45
CA GLY A 30 -17.17 6.88 -2.88
C GLY A 30 -15.92 7.04 -3.74
N VAL A 31 -14.72 6.85 -3.19
CA VAL A 31 -13.46 6.82 -3.96
C VAL A 31 -13.24 5.40 -4.49
N LYS A 32 -12.89 5.27 -5.78
CA LYS A 32 -12.60 3.95 -6.38
C LYS A 32 -11.26 3.44 -5.85
N LEU A 33 -11.28 2.31 -5.15
CA LEU A 33 -10.08 1.60 -4.73
C LEU A 33 -9.68 0.63 -5.83
N VAL A 34 -8.41 0.64 -6.21
CA VAL A 34 -7.83 -0.24 -7.23
C VAL A 34 -6.73 -1.05 -6.58
N ASP A 35 -6.94 -2.36 -6.52
CA ASP A 35 -6.02 -3.31 -5.90
C ASP A 35 -5.12 -3.94 -6.98
N ASN A 36 -3.82 -3.83 -6.77
CA ASN A 36 -2.74 -4.42 -7.56
C ASN A 36 -2.97 -4.36 -9.10
N PRO A 37 -3.21 -3.16 -9.68
CA PRO A 37 -3.53 -3.05 -11.10
C PRO A 37 -2.36 -3.51 -11.98
N SER A 38 -2.66 -4.43 -12.90
CA SER A 38 -1.69 -4.97 -13.88
C SER A 38 -1.82 -4.33 -15.27
N LYS A 39 -2.84 -3.52 -15.51
CA LYS A 39 -3.09 -2.87 -16.79
C LYS A 39 -3.50 -1.40 -16.63
N PRO A 40 -3.14 -0.51 -17.57
CA PRO A 40 -3.49 0.92 -17.52
C PRO A 40 -5.00 1.19 -17.37
N GLU A 41 -5.84 0.37 -17.99
CA GLU A 41 -7.30 0.55 -17.99
C GLU A 41 -7.91 0.43 -16.58
N ALA A 42 -7.23 -0.27 -15.66
CA ALA A 42 -7.68 -0.38 -14.28
C ALA A 42 -7.74 0.98 -13.58
N ILE A 43 -6.88 1.92 -14.00
CA ILE A 43 -6.75 3.25 -13.40
C ILE A 43 -7.22 4.39 -14.31
N SER A 44 -7.74 4.12 -15.51
CA SER A 44 -8.19 5.15 -16.47
C SER A 44 -9.56 5.76 -16.11
N GLU A 45 -10.40 5.04 -15.37
CA GLU A 45 -11.77 5.45 -15.09
C GLU A 45 -12.01 5.84 -13.63
N GLY A 46 -12.83 6.87 -13.43
CA GLY A 46 -13.25 7.35 -12.12
C GLY A 46 -12.72 8.75 -11.81
N LYS A 47 -13.46 9.51 -11.02
CA LYS A 47 -13.12 10.91 -10.72
C LYS A 47 -12.00 11.04 -9.67
N ARG A 48 -12.04 10.16 -8.67
CA ARG A 48 -11.04 10.01 -7.61
C ARG A 48 -10.76 8.52 -7.46
N LEU A 49 -9.48 8.16 -7.40
CA LEU A 49 -9.04 6.79 -7.22
C LEU A 49 -7.95 6.73 -6.17
N LEU A 50 -7.94 5.63 -5.43
CA LEU A 50 -6.79 5.18 -4.67
C LEU A 50 -6.28 3.89 -5.30
N LEU A 51 -4.97 3.74 -5.33
CA LEU A 51 -4.32 2.52 -5.79
C LEU A 51 -3.46 1.95 -4.65
N PHE A 52 -3.42 0.64 -4.58
CA PHE A 52 -2.45 -0.15 -3.83
C PHE A 52 -1.78 -1.11 -4.80
N LYS A 53 -0.48 -1.34 -4.66
CA LYS A 53 0.27 -2.25 -5.54
C LYS A 53 1.45 -2.85 -4.80
N ASP A 54 1.61 -4.16 -4.89
CA ASP A 54 2.80 -4.84 -4.39
C ASP A 54 4.01 -4.47 -5.27
N ALA A 55 5.17 -4.22 -4.65
CA ALA A 55 6.37 -3.84 -5.39
C ALA A 55 7.49 -4.87 -5.25
N ALA A 56 7.84 -5.27 -4.03
CA ALA A 56 8.90 -6.23 -3.77
C ALA A 56 8.79 -6.83 -2.37
N ASP A 57 9.37 -8.01 -2.18
CA ASP A 57 9.62 -8.59 -0.87
C ASP A 57 11.03 -9.16 -0.84
N SER A 58 11.84 -8.73 0.11
CA SER A 58 13.25 -9.09 0.18
C SER A 58 13.68 -9.40 1.61
N LEU A 59 14.67 -10.27 1.76
CA LEU A 59 15.36 -10.42 3.04
C LEU A 59 15.99 -9.09 3.45
N GLU A 60 15.94 -8.76 4.74
CA GLU A 60 16.73 -7.68 5.29
C GLU A 60 18.19 -8.12 5.40
N ASP A 61 19.07 -7.44 4.69
CA ASP A 61 20.51 -7.73 4.69
C ASP A 61 21.16 -7.19 5.98
N GLN A 62 21.03 -7.93 7.09
CA GLN A 62 21.75 -7.66 8.34
C GLN A 62 22.17 -8.96 9.06
N ASN A 63 23.49 -9.12 9.23
CA ASN A 63 24.21 -9.85 10.28
C ASN A 63 23.41 -10.90 11.09
N GLY A 64 22.96 -11.98 10.43
CA GLY A 64 22.61 -13.25 11.09
C GLY A 64 21.13 -13.50 11.42
N ASN A 65 20.21 -12.56 11.20
CA ASN A 65 18.77 -12.81 11.39
C ASN A 65 18.09 -13.12 10.04
N ALA A 66 18.23 -14.36 9.57
CA ALA A 66 17.73 -14.83 8.27
C ALA A 66 16.20 -14.75 8.06
N MET A 67 15.44 -14.28 9.05
CA MET A 67 13.97 -14.27 9.03
C MET A 67 13.37 -12.86 8.90
N ASP A 68 14.16 -11.79 9.05
CA ASP A 68 13.65 -10.43 8.92
C ASP A 68 13.53 -10.08 7.42
N ARG A 69 12.37 -9.58 7.03
CA ARG A 69 12.00 -9.28 5.64
C ARG A 69 11.49 -7.85 5.53
N VAL A 70 11.68 -7.28 4.36
CA VAL A 70 11.19 -5.95 4.00
C VAL A 70 10.21 -6.11 2.86
N PHE A 71 8.94 -5.90 3.16
CA PHE A 71 7.91 -5.78 2.15
C PHE A 71 7.83 -4.34 1.66
N THR A 72 7.85 -4.17 0.33
CA THR A 72 7.73 -2.89 -0.36
C THR A 72 6.44 -2.88 -1.17
N PHE A 73 5.67 -1.81 -1.01
CA PHE A 73 4.43 -1.61 -1.75
C PHE A 73 4.28 -0.14 -2.16
N GLN A 74 3.40 0.12 -3.10
CA GLN A 74 3.05 1.46 -3.55
C GLN A 74 1.61 1.76 -3.20
N VAL A 75 1.36 3.00 -2.82
CA VAL A 75 0.01 3.55 -2.74
C VAL A 75 -0.07 4.88 -3.45
N GLY A 76 -1.21 5.20 -4.02
CA GLY A 76 -1.36 6.46 -4.72
C GLY A 76 -2.77 6.98 -4.73
N ALA A 77 -2.87 8.29 -4.94
CA ALA A 77 -4.12 8.99 -5.14
C ALA A 77 -4.12 9.64 -6.53
N ILE A 78 -5.16 9.37 -7.30
CA ILE A 78 -5.44 10.03 -8.58
C ILE A 78 -6.68 10.89 -8.41
N SER A 79 -6.62 12.13 -8.88
CA SER A 79 -7.80 12.98 -8.98
C SER A 79 -7.90 13.63 -10.35
N ARG A 80 -9.10 13.57 -10.92
CA ARG A 80 -9.50 14.21 -12.20
C ARG A 80 -10.44 15.38 -11.97
N ASP A 81 -10.53 15.86 -10.74
CA ASP A 81 -11.37 17.02 -10.38
C ASP A 81 -10.81 18.34 -10.93
N LYS A 82 -11.63 19.39 -10.91
CA LYS A 82 -11.20 20.76 -11.29
C LYS A 82 -9.99 21.26 -10.49
N GLN A 83 -9.81 20.77 -9.26
CA GLN A 83 -8.64 21.03 -8.41
C GLN A 83 -7.83 19.75 -8.18
N SER A 84 -7.62 18.97 -9.25
CA SER A 84 -6.96 17.66 -9.26
C SER A 84 -5.71 17.59 -8.39
N ARG A 85 -4.79 18.54 -8.54
CA ARG A 85 -3.54 18.60 -7.75
C ARG A 85 -3.82 18.66 -6.25
N LYS A 86 -4.64 19.62 -5.81
CA LYS A 86 -4.96 19.80 -4.39
C LYS A 86 -5.64 18.54 -3.84
N GLN A 87 -6.61 18.00 -4.58
CA GLN A 87 -7.37 16.83 -4.15
C GLN A 87 -6.49 15.58 -4.04
N ALA A 88 -5.62 15.31 -5.03
CA ALA A 88 -4.70 14.18 -4.99
C ALA A 88 -3.75 14.25 -3.79
N HIS A 89 -3.22 15.44 -3.46
CA HIS A 89 -2.40 15.63 -2.27
C HIS A 89 -3.18 15.47 -0.95
N THR A 90 -4.43 15.95 -0.89
CA THR A 90 -5.31 15.75 0.27
C THR A 90 -5.58 14.28 0.51
N ASP A 91 -5.94 13.55 -0.55
CA ASP A 91 -6.22 12.11 -0.50
C ASP A 91 -4.95 11.33 -0.14
N TYR A 92 -3.80 11.69 -0.73
CA TYR A 92 -2.51 11.10 -0.39
C TYR A 92 -2.12 11.31 1.07
N ARG A 93 -2.38 12.50 1.63
CA ARG A 93 -2.12 12.78 3.05
C ARG A 93 -3.02 11.96 3.97
N ALA A 94 -4.29 11.73 3.59
CA ALA A 94 -5.16 10.81 4.31
C ALA A 94 -4.65 9.38 4.22
N LEU A 95 -4.22 8.94 3.03
CA LEU A 95 -3.66 7.61 2.73
C LEU A 95 -2.50 7.29 3.68
N LYS A 96 -1.56 8.23 3.85
CA LYS A 96 -0.43 8.09 4.77
C LYS A 96 -0.84 7.85 6.21
N ARG A 97 -1.94 8.45 6.68
CA ARG A 97 -2.45 8.23 8.04
C ARG A 97 -3.01 6.82 8.16
N VAL A 98 -3.87 6.42 7.23
CA VAL A 98 -4.47 5.07 7.21
C VAL A 98 -3.39 3.98 7.18
N ILE A 99 -2.39 4.11 6.31
CA ILE A 99 -1.30 3.15 6.21
C ILE A 99 -0.51 3.05 7.51
N ARG A 100 -0.19 4.17 8.14
CA ARG A 100 0.51 4.16 9.43
C ARG A 100 -0.33 3.44 10.50
N ASP A 101 -1.62 3.71 10.53
CA ASP A 101 -2.53 3.17 11.54
C ASP A 101 -2.86 1.69 11.29
N SER A 102 -2.68 1.20 10.06
CA SER A 102 -2.92 -0.19 9.65
C SER A 102 -1.92 -1.21 10.20
N ILE A 103 -0.83 -0.78 10.85
CA ILE A 103 0.13 -1.69 11.52
C ILE A 103 -0.59 -2.61 12.53
N LYS A 104 -1.57 -2.06 13.25
CA LYS A 104 -2.36 -2.83 14.21
C LYS A 104 -3.17 -3.92 13.51
N ASP A 105 -3.68 -3.63 12.31
CA ASP A 105 -4.53 -4.53 11.53
C ASP A 105 -3.68 -5.63 10.88
N MET A 106 -2.49 -5.28 10.37
CA MET A 106 -1.48 -6.26 9.91
C MET A 106 -1.12 -7.25 11.02
N THR A 107 -0.89 -6.75 12.24
CA THR A 107 -0.55 -7.58 13.40
C THR A 107 -1.72 -8.47 13.82
N ALA A 108 -2.94 -7.94 13.80
CA ALA A 108 -4.16 -8.70 14.10
C ALA A 108 -4.41 -9.85 13.10
N LYS A 109 -4.00 -9.68 11.82
CA LYS A 109 -4.00 -10.74 10.81
C LYS A 109 -2.84 -11.75 10.94
N GLY A 110 -1.95 -11.57 11.92
CA GLY A 110 -0.88 -12.51 12.25
C GLY A 110 0.51 -12.11 11.75
N ALA A 111 0.66 -10.99 11.03
CA ALA A 111 1.98 -10.52 10.60
C ALA A 111 2.80 -10.04 11.80
N ARG A 112 4.03 -10.57 11.95
CA ARG A 112 4.95 -10.10 12.98
C ARG A 112 5.70 -8.87 12.48
N ILE A 113 5.10 -7.70 12.63
CA ILE A 113 5.70 -6.43 12.24
C ILE A 113 6.85 -6.08 13.20
N THR A 114 8.05 -5.86 12.66
CA THR A 114 9.28 -5.61 13.44
C THR A 114 9.75 -4.16 13.37
N GLY A 115 9.08 -3.33 12.56
CA GLY A 115 9.41 -1.91 12.42
C GLY A 115 8.19 -1.05 12.05
N GLN A 116 8.42 0.25 11.88
CA GLN A 116 7.38 1.15 11.38
C GLN A 116 7.24 1.05 9.87
N VAL A 117 6.05 1.36 9.36
CA VAL A 117 5.87 1.64 7.93
C VAL A 117 6.56 2.96 7.59
N ARG A 118 7.41 2.95 6.55
CA ARG A 118 8.19 4.12 6.11
C ARG A 118 7.90 4.46 4.66
N GLU A 119 7.69 5.74 4.36
CA GLU A 119 7.67 6.24 2.98
C GLU A 119 9.13 6.39 2.52
N THR A 120 9.49 5.74 1.41
CA THR A 120 10.85 5.75 0.86
C THR A 120 10.99 6.62 -0.38
N ALA A 121 9.90 6.82 -1.12
CA ALA A 121 9.86 7.69 -2.29
C ALA A 121 8.46 8.23 -2.54
N VAL A 122 8.37 9.38 -3.21
CA VAL A 122 7.13 9.93 -3.76
C VAL A 122 7.36 10.33 -5.21
N SER A 123 6.51 9.83 -6.11
CA SER A 123 6.44 10.20 -7.51
C SER A 123 5.11 10.92 -7.80
N TYR A 124 5.13 11.77 -8.82
CA TYR A 124 3.96 12.53 -9.29
C TYR A 124 3.55 12.12 -10.72
N GLN A 125 4.17 11.08 -11.25
CA GLN A 125 3.92 10.56 -12.58
C GLN A 125 4.09 9.04 -12.63
N LEU A 126 3.39 8.41 -13.56
CA LEU A 126 3.65 7.05 -14.01
C LEU A 126 4.25 7.16 -15.41
N GLU A 127 5.37 6.48 -15.65
CA GLU A 127 6.04 6.54 -16.95
C GLU A 127 5.09 6.10 -18.05
N ASN A 128 5.02 6.90 -19.13
CA ASN A 128 4.20 6.65 -20.31
C ASN A 128 2.69 6.51 -20.04
N LEU A 129 2.18 7.07 -18.94
CA LEU A 129 0.75 7.02 -18.62
C LEU A 129 0.19 8.39 -18.23
N ASP A 130 -0.77 8.87 -19.01
CA ASP A 130 -1.61 10.01 -18.62
C ASP A 130 -2.77 9.51 -17.75
N VAL A 131 -2.86 10.05 -16.54
CA VAL A 131 -3.94 9.77 -15.60
C VAL A 131 -5.13 10.72 -15.79
N GLY A 132 -5.10 11.67 -16.73
CA GLY A 132 -6.16 12.63 -17.01
C GLY A 132 -6.38 13.65 -15.89
N GLY A 133 -5.35 13.92 -15.09
CA GLY A 133 -5.46 14.70 -13.86
C GLY A 133 -4.15 14.77 -13.09
N SER A 134 -4.20 14.66 -11.77
CA SER A 134 -3.00 14.64 -10.91
C SER A 134 -2.87 13.33 -10.18
N LEU A 135 -1.63 12.87 -10.05
CA LEU A 135 -1.22 11.69 -9.31
C LEU A 135 -0.26 12.09 -8.18
N VAL A 136 -0.43 11.45 -7.03
CA VAL A 136 0.64 11.33 -6.02
C VAL A 136 0.79 9.85 -5.71
N LEU A 137 1.99 9.31 -5.91
CA LEU A 137 2.33 7.90 -5.73
C LEU A 137 3.46 7.77 -4.73
N GLY A 138 3.22 7.11 -3.61
CA GLY A 138 4.23 6.82 -2.60
C GLY A 138 4.69 5.38 -2.65
N THR A 139 5.99 5.17 -2.48
CA THR A 139 6.56 3.85 -2.18
C THR A 139 6.76 3.76 -0.67
N PHE A 140 6.30 2.65 -0.09
CA PHE A 140 6.38 2.37 1.33
C PHE A 140 7.09 1.04 1.58
N THR A 141 7.76 0.95 2.71
CA THR A 141 8.34 -0.29 3.21
C THR A 141 7.82 -0.58 4.62
N VAL A 142 7.67 -1.87 4.90
CA VAL A 142 7.38 -2.37 6.25
C VAL A 142 8.24 -3.59 6.52
N LYS A 143 8.82 -3.62 7.71
CA LYS A 143 9.62 -4.75 8.17
C LYS A 143 8.74 -5.74 8.90
N TYR A 144 8.91 -7.00 8.59
CA TYR A 144 8.19 -8.07 9.25
C TYR A 144 9.09 -9.31 9.38
N ARG A 145 8.65 -10.27 10.17
CA ARG A 145 9.29 -11.57 10.30
C ARG A 145 8.37 -12.66 9.82
N ASP A 146 8.91 -13.55 9.00
CA ASP A 146 8.24 -14.78 8.60
C ASP A 146 8.70 -15.93 9.52
N PRO A 147 7.86 -16.44 10.43
CA PRO A 147 8.20 -17.55 11.32
C PRO A 147 8.18 -18.92 10.62
N THR A 148 7.81 -19.02 9.34
CA THR A 148 7.72 -20.29 8.62
C THR A 148 9.06 -20.76 8.02
N PHE A 149 10.08 -19.89 7.99
CA PHE A 149 11.44 -20.17 7.48
C PHE A 149 12.50 -20.05 8.56
#